data_AF-A0A2E6W4Z0-F1
#
_entry.id   AF-A0A2E6W4Z0-F1
#
_cell.length_a   1.000
_cell.length_b   1.000
_cell.length_c   1.000
_cell.angle_alpha   90.00
_cell.angle_beta   90.00
_cell.angle_gamma   90.00
#
_symmetry.space_group_name_H-M   'P 1'
#
loop_
_entity.id
_entity.type
_entity.pdbx_description
1 polymer ?
#
loop_
_entity_poly.entity_id
_entity_poly.type
_entity_poly.pdbx_seq_one_letter_code
_entity_poly.pdbx_strand_id
1 'polypeptide(L)'
;MAYQREREREKAYMKYPLASKTWDEAEYQAVMKVLGGDYYKMGSYCKQFEKAYAEWAGTKYAVFCNSGSSANLLAIAALRHDPRCLTVTNQHGLA
;
A
#
# COMPACT_ATOMS: atom_id res chain seq x y z
N MET A 1 -24.74 -2.70 20.22
CA MET A 1 -26.06 -2.03 20.10
C MET A 1 -25.93 -0.52 19.87
N ALA A 2 -25.18 0.24 20.69
CA ALA A 2 -24.95 1.67 20.48
C ALA A 2 -24.24 1.99 19.15
N TYR A 3 -23.16 1.27 18.83
CA TYR A 3 -22.39 1.43 17.59
C TYR A 3 -23.23 1.33 16.30
N GLN A 4 -24.17 0.38 16.24
CA GLN A 4 -25.01 0.23 15.05
C GLN A 4 -26.01 1.37 14.90
N ARG A 5 -26.55 1.91 16.01
CA ARG A 5 -27.43 3.08 15.99
C ARG A 5 -26.70 4.35 15.53
N GLU A 6 -25.45 4.53 15.92
CA GLU A 6 -24.62 5.66 15.49
C GLU A 6 -24.30 5.58 13.99
N ARG A 7 -23.94 4.39 13.50
CA ARG A 7 -23.69 4.12 12.08
C ARG A 7 -24.91 4.35 11.18
N GLU A 8 -26.09 3.92 11.64
CA GLU A 8 -27.37 4.16 10.94
C GLU A 8 -27.71 5.65 10.89
N ARG A 9 -27.50 6.37 12.00
CA ARG A 9 -27.69 7.82 12.09
C ARG A 9 -26.73 8.61 11.20
N GLU A 10 -25.46 8.20 11.14
CA GLU A 10 -24.44 8.83 10.31
C GLU A 10 -24.70 8.62 8.81
N LYS A 11 -25.11 7.41 8.41
CA LYS A 11 -25.59 7.12 7.04
C LYS A 11 -26.81 7.95 6.65
N ALA A 12 -27.75 8.15 7.57
CA ALA A 12 -28.96 8.95 7.32
C ALA A 12 -28.64 10.45 7.17
N TYR A 13 -27.55 10.93 7.78
CA TYR A 13 -27.17 12.36 7.77
C TYR A 13 -26.28 12.74 6.58
N MET A 14 -25.50 11.79 6.03
CA MET A 14 -24.51 12.07 4.99
C MET A 14 -25.02 11.71 3.58
N LYS A 15 -25.82 12.59 2.96
CA LYS A 15 -26.39 12.40 1.61
C LYS A 15 -25.32 12.16 0.52
N TYR A 16 -24.12 12.73 0.68
CA TYR A 16 -22.98 12.58 -0.23
C TYR A 16 -21.70 12.29 0.56
N PRO A 17 -21.42 11.01 0.86
CA PRO A 17 -20.23 10.65 1.64
C PRO A 17 -18.95 10.83 0.82
N LEU A 18 -17.88 11.32 1.46
CA LEU A 18 -16.56 11.48 0.83
C LEU A 18 -15.90 10.14 0.47
N ALA A 19 -16.26 9.07 1.16
CA ALA A 19 -15.81 7.71 0.91
C ALA A 19 -16.94 6.71 1.17
N SER A 20 -17.01 5.67 0.34
CA SER A 20 -17.97 4.58 0.49
C SER A 20 -17.27 3.30 0.94
N LYS A 21 -18.04 2.37 1.50
CA LYS A 21 -17.54 1.01 1.75
C LYS A 21 -17.47 0.30 0.40
N THR A 22 -16.26 -0.03 -0.04
CA THR A 22 -16.02 -0.77 -1.29
C THR A 22 -15.82 -2.27 -1.07
N TRP A 23 -15.80 -2.73 0.18
CA TRP A 23 -15.56 -4.13 0.53
C TRP A 23 -16.80 -4.98 0.35
N ASP A 24 -16.64 -6.06 -0.39
CA ASP A 24 -17.61 -7.13 -0.58
C ASP A 24 -17.08 -8.47 0.00
N GLU A 25 -17.76 -9.56 -0.33
CA GLU A 25 -17.44 -10.90 0.15
C GLU A 25 -16.01 -11.33 -0.22
N ALA A 26 -15.47 -10.88 -1.35
CA ALA A 26 -14.13 -11.24 -1.80
C ALA A 26 -13.06 -10.73 -0.82
N GLU A 27 -13.17 -9.50 -0.33
CA GLU A 27 -12.22 -8.98 0.67
C GLU A 27 -12.32 -9.74 1.99
N TYR A 28 -13.55 -10.09 2.44
CA TYR A 28 -13.73 -10.87 3.66
C TYR A 28 -13.09 -12.26 3.54
N GLN A 29 -13.31 -12.95 2.42
CA GLN A 29 -12.70 -14.24 2.16
C GLN A 29 -11.17 -14.16 2.04
N ALA A 30 -10.63 -13.09 1.45
CA ALA A 30 -9.18 -12.86 1.39
C ALA A 30 -8.57 -12.72 2.80
N VAL A 31 -9.22 -11.96 3.69
CA VAL A 31 -8.78 -11.83 5.09
C VAL A 31 -8.85 -13.18 5.81
N MET A 32 -9.94 -13.93 5.65
CA MET A 32 -10.09 -15.24 6.29
C MET A 32 -9.02 -16.24 5.83
N LYS A 33 -8.58 -16.19 4.56
CA LYS A 33 -7.45 -17.00 4.07
C LYS A 33 -6.13 -16.67 4.78
N VAL A 34 -5.86 -15.38 5.03
CA VAL A 34 -4.66 -14.96 5.78
C VAL A 34 -4.73 -15.44 7.23
N LEU A 35 -5.88 -15.23 7.88
CA LEU A 35 -6.10 -15.60 9.28
C LEU A 35 -6.12 -17.12 9.50
N GLY A 36 -6.52 -17.90 8.49
CA GLY A 36 -6.53 -19.37 8.55
C GLY A 36 -5.15 -20.01 8.37
N GLY A 37 -4.10 -19.24 8.08
CA GLY A 37 -2.71 -19.72 8.04
C GLY A 37 -1.91 -19.31 9.28
N ASP A 38 -0.57 -19.43 9.21
CA ASP A 38 0.36 -19.10 10.30
C ASP A 38 1.22 -17.85 10.02
N TYR A 39 1.00 -17.18 8.88
CA TYR A 39 1.80 -16.04 8.42
C TYR A 39 0.92 -14.79 8.23
N TYR A 40 0.91 -13.92 9.24
CA TYR A 40 0.08 -12.71 9.26
C TYR A 40 0.81 -11.41 8.89
N LYS A 41 2.10 -11.50 8.53
CA LYS A 41 2.95 -10.37 8.14
C LYS A 41 3.31 -10.48 6.65
N MET A 42 4.31 -9.72 6.20
CA MET A 42 4.83 -9.84 4.83
C MET A 42 5.10 -11.31 4.48
N GLY A 43 4.56 -11.76 3.36
CA GLY A 43 4.55 -13.17 2.98
C GLY A 43 4.16 -13.38 1.52
N SER A 44 3.64 -14.58 1.22
CA SER A 44 3.26 -14.98 -0.15
C SER A 44 2.22 -14.05 -0.78
N TYR A 45 1.22 -13.61 -0.01
CA TYR A 45 0.18 -12.69 -0.49
C TYR A 45 0.75 -11.32 -0.86
N CYS A 46 1.72 -10.78 -0.11
CA CYS A 46 2.39 -9.53 -0.49
C CYS A 46 3.15 -9.68 -1.81
N LYS A 47 3.90 -10.78 -2.00
CA LYS A 47 4.63 -11.04 -3.25
C LYS A 47 3.68 -11.21 -4.45
N GLN A 48 2.54 -11.87 -4.24
CA GLN A 48 1.51 -12.01 -5.27
C GLN A 48 0.93 -10.63 -5.65
N PHE A 49 0.62 -9.80 -4.65
CA PHE A 49 0.14 -8.43 -4.88
C PHE A 49 1.17 -7.59 -5.64
N GLU A 50 2.44 -7.60 -5.22
CA GLU A 50 3.52 -6.87 -5.89
C GLU A 50 3.65 -7.27 -7.36
N LYS A 51 3.62 -8.57 -7.65
CA LYS A 51 3.67 -9.08 -9.02
C LYS A 51 2.46 -8.60 -9.85
N ALA A 52 1.26 -8.81 -9.34
CA ALA A 52 0.03 -8.43 -10.04
C ALA A 52 -0.04 -6.90 -10.25
N TYR A 53 0.39 -6.12 -9.26
CA TYR A 53 0.42 -4.67 -9.35
C TYR A 53 1.45 -4.18 -10.37
N ALA A 54 2.65 -4.77 -10.42
CA ALA A 54 3.67 -4.44 -11.42
C ALA A 54 3.17 -4.72 -12.84
N GLU A 55 2.52 -5.88 -13.05
CA GLU A 55 1.89 -6.24 -14.33
C GLU A 55 0.78 -5.24 -14.71
N TRP A 56 -0.11 -4.91 -13.78
CA TRP A 56 -1.18 -3.95 -14.00
C TRP A 56 -0.66 -2.53 -14.29
N ALA A 57 0.37 -2.08 -13.57
CA ALA A 57 0.98 -0.77 -13.72
C ALA A 57 1.92 -0.66 -14.92
N GLY A 58 2.27 -1.78 -15.57
CA GLY A 58 3.24 -1.82 -16.67
C GLY A 58 4.69 -1.54 -16.22
N THR A 59 5.01 -1.79 -14.94
CA THR A 59 6.37 -1.59 -14.40
C THR A 59 7.11 -2.91 -14.26
N LYS A 60 8.45 -2.85 -14.27
CA LYS A 60 9.28 -4.06 -14.09
C LYS A 60 9.17 -4.64 -12.68
N TYR A 61 8.99 -3.79 -11.68
CA TYR A 61 8.94 -4.15 -10.27
C TYR A 61 7.92 -3.27 -9.53
N ALA A 62 7.37 -3.81 -8.44
CA ALA A 62 6.61 -3.07 -7.45
C ALA A 62 7.00 -3.56 -6.05
N VAL A 63 6.92 -2.68 -5.06
CA VAL A 63 7.23 -2.98 -3.66
C VAL A 63 6.07 -2.51 -2.80
N PHE A 64 5.46 -3.42 -2.05
CA PHE A 64 4.38 -3.12 -1.14
C PHE A 64 4.94 -2.59 0.19
N CYS A 65 4.36 -1.52 0.71
CA CYS A 65 4.73 -0.95 2.00
C CYS A 65 3.49 -0.45 2.75
N ASN A 66 3.66 -0.10 4.03
CA ASN A 66 2.56 0.15 4.96
C ASN A 66 1.80 1.48 4.74
N SER A 67 2.27 2.37 3.86
CA SER A 67 1.57 3.61 3.53
C SER A 67 2.16 4.28 2.28
N GLY A 68 1.42 5.22 1.68
CA GLY A 68 1.93 6.08 0.61
C GLY A 68 3.09 6.98 1.06
N SER A 69 3.06 7.50 2.29
CA SER A 69 4.18 8.29 2.83
C SER A 69 5.46 7.45 2.97
N SER A 70 5.36 6.19 3.40
CA SER A 70 6.49 5.26 3.42
C SER A 70 7.02 4.99 2.02
N ALA A 71 6.15 4.89 1.01
CA ALA A 71 6.56 4.71 -0.38
C ALA A 71 7.44 5.88 -0.86
N ASN A 72 7.07 7.11 -0.50
CA ASN A 72 7.88 8.30 -0.84
C ASN A 72 9.25 8.27 -0.14
N LEU A 73 9.30 7.90 1.14
CA LEU A 73 10.57 7.76 1.86
C LEU A 73 11.45 6.68 1.25
N LEU A 74 10.88 5.54 0.88
CA LEU A 74 11.61 4.46 0.19
C LEU A 74 12.15 4.93 -1.17
N ALA A 75 11.38 5.70 -1.94
CA ALA A 75 11.83 6.25 -3.20
C ALA A 75 13.03 7.20 -3.03
N ILE A 76 12.96 8.12 -2.06
CA ILE A 76 14.06 9.03 -1.75
C ILE A 76 15.29 8.26 -1.25
N ALA A 77 15.09 7.29 -0.35
CA ALA A 77 16.17 6.45 0.17
C ALA A 77 16.86 5.66 -0.96
N ALA A 78 16.09 5.09 -1.89
CA ALA A 78 16.63 4.40 -3.05
C ALA A 78 17.51 5.32 -3.89
N LEU A 79 17.05 6.54 -4.20
CA LEU A 79 17.83 7.53 -4.95
C LEU A 79 19.09 7.98 -4.20
N ARG A 80 19.00 8.19 -2.89
CA ARG A 80 20.12 8.67 -2.07
C ARG A 80 21.21 7.61 -1.88
N HIS A 81 20.82 6.35 -1.78
CA HIS A 81 21.73 5.26 -1.44
C HIS A 81 22.14 4.41 -2.66
N ASP A 82 21.59 4.65 -3.85
CA ASP A 82 22.06 4.02 -5.08
C ASP A 82 23.41 4.62 -5.52
N PRO A 83 24.50 3.83 -5.56
CA PRO A 83 25.81 4.31 -5.98
C PRO A 83 25.81 4.91 -7.41
N ARG A 84 24.88 4.49 -8.27
CA ARG A 84 24.74 5.00 -9.65
C ARG A 84 24.08 6.37 -9.69
N CYS A 85 23.32 6.75 -8.66
CA CYS A 85 22.70 8.07 -8.54
C CYS A 85 23.65 9.10 -7.90
N LEU A 86 24.62 8.64 -7.09
CA LEU A 86 25.62 9.48 -6.42
C LEU A 86 26.74 9.98 -7.35
N THR A 87 26.93 9.37 -8.52
CA THR A 87 27.98 9.76 -9.48
C THR A 87 27.67 11.05 -10.24
N VAL A 88 26.43 11.56 -10.21
CA VAL A 88 26.07 12.80 -10.90
C VAL A 88 26.53 14.06 -10.14
N THR A 89 26.84 13.95 -8.85
CA THR A 89 27.21 15.13 -8.02
C THR A 89 28.72 15.33 -7.85
N ASN A 90 29.58 14.46 -8.38
CA ASN A 90 31.04 14.56 -8.20
C ASN A 90 31.83 14.99 -9.45
N GLN A 91 31.17 15.55 -10.47
CA GLN A 91 31.83 16.06 -11.68
C GLN A 91 32.17 17.56 -11.64
N HIS A 92 31.89 18.26 -10.53
CA HIS A 92 32.37 19.63 -10.31
C HIS A 92 33.25 19.63 -9.06
N GLY A 93 34.53 19.86 -9.28
CA GLY A 93 35.61 19.57 -8.34
C GLY A 93 35.50 20.30 -7.01
N LEU A 94 35.96 19.60 -5.98
CA LEU A 94 36.62 20.21 -4.84
C LEU A 94 38.01 19.57 -4.76
N ALA A 95 39.00 20.44 -4.99
CA ALA A 95 40.40 20.26 -4.62
C ALA A 95 40.54 20.24 -3.09
#